data_AF-A0A010R0Z6-F1
#
_entry.id   AF-A0A010R0Z6-F1
#
_cell.length_a   1.000
_cell.length_b   1.000
_cell.length_c   1.000
_cell.angle_alpha   90.00
_cell.angle_beta   90.00
_cell.angle_gamma   90.00
#
_symmetry.space_group_name_H-M   'P 1'
#
loop_
_entity.id
_entity.type
_entity.pdbx_description
1 polymer ?
#
loop_
_entity_poly.entity_id
_entity_poly.type
_entity_poly.pdbx_seq_one_letter_code
_entity_poly.pdbx_strand_id
1 'polypeptide(L)'
;MLGIRDTSQSSTHITSLLKRLKDLVNTLKLVQQYTEINASLSALKMIVISCVEVARLGSTTSVEEHLKSFGVQTRFAESPEIRQVDKLARYFFTCNDVARLARKPSHRPMFSNIDVMALEAPLGFRRPGIAQYCFVHAEIQQIFHLEQQPHTPAPRAIGCSKSACYLCDLFVRTHGTYVVSHSHGRLYEKWTLPDVDWMNATQADRF
;
A
#
# COMPACT_ATOMS: atom_id res chain seq x y z
N MET A 1 -14.69 -40.36 -6.62
CA MET A 1 -14.53 -40.21 -5.16
C MET A 1 -14.61 -38.73 -4.84
N LEU A 2 -15.84 -38.21 -4.73
CA LEU A 2 -16.13 -36.80 -4.43
C LEU A 2 -15.96 -36.60 -2.92
N GLY A 3 -14.91 -35.89 -2.53
CA GLY A 3 -14.64 -35.58 -1.13
C GLY A 3 -15.79 -34.76 -0.54
N ILE A 4 -16.50 -35.37 0.42
CA ILE A 4 -17.43 -34.67 1.30
C ILE A 4 -16.60 -33.62 2.04
N ARG A 5 -16.74 -32.35 1.65
CA ARG A 5 -16.20 -31.25 2.45
C ARG A 5 -16.91 -31.30 3.80
N ASP A 6 -16.12 -31.46 4.86
CA ASP A 6 -16.60 -31.61 6.21
C ASP A 6 -17.38 -30.34 6.64
N THR A 7 -18.71 -30.45 6.66
CA THR A 7 -19.63 -29.34 6.95
C THR A 7 -19.42 -28.77 8.35
N SER A 8 -18.86 -29.56 9.27
CA SER A 8 -18.55 -29.13 10.63
C SER A 8 -17.44 -28.06 10.65
N GLN A 9 -16.36 -28.28 9.90
CA GLN A 9 -15.22 -27.38 9.81
C GLN A 9 -15.60 -26.05 9.14
N SER A 10 -16.45 -26.10 8.12
CA SER A 10 -16.97 -24.90 7.45
C SER A 10 -17.80 -24.03 8.41
N SER A 11 -18.65 -24.65 9.25
CA SER A 11 -19.47 -23.94 10.23
C SER A 11 -18.63 -23.25 11.31
N THR A 12 -17.57 -23.92 11.79
CA THR A 12 -16.61 -23.35 12.75
C THR A 12 -15.88 -22.15 12.17
N HIS A 13 -15.43 -22.23 10.91
CA HIS A 13 -14.74 -21.12 10.25
C HIS A 13 -15.65 -19.90 10.06
N ILE A 14 -16.90 -20.09 9.63
CA ILE A 14 -17.88 -18.99 9.49
C ILE A 14 -18.09 -18.28 10.84
N THR A 15 -18.28 -19.07 11.91
CA THR A 15 -18.48 -18.51 13.26
C THR A 15 -17.25 -17.72 13.73
N SER A 16 -16.04 -18.23 13.45
CA SER A 16 -14.78 -17.54 13.76
C SER A 16 -14.65 -16.23 12.99
N LEU A 17 -14.95 -16.22 11.68
CA LEU A 17 -14.89 -15.02 10.86
C LEU A 17 -15.85 -13.95 11.36
N LEU A 18 -17.10 -14.31 11.64
CA LEU A 18 -18.11 -13.39 12.16
C LEU A 18 -17.69 -12.77 13.51
N LYS A 19 -17.09 -13.57 14.39
CA LYS A 19 -16.55 -13.07 15.66
C LYS A 19 -15.44 -12.04 15.41
N ARG A 20 -14.44 -12.37 14.60
CA ARG A 20 -13.31 -11.48 14.28
C ARG A 20 -13.76 -10.18 13.60
N LEU A 21 -14.74 -10.26 12.70
CA LEU A 21 -15.33 -9.07 12.06
C LEU A 21 -16.04 -8.16 13.07
N LYS A 22 -16.78 -8.74 14.03
CA LYS A 22 -17.40 -7.97 15.12
C LYS A 22 -16.35 -7.30 15.99
N ASP A 23 -15.28 -8.02 16.33
CA ASP A 23 -14.18 -7.49 17.13
C ASP A 23 -13.49 -6.33 16.40
N LEU A 24 -13.19 -6.47 15.10
CA LEU A 24 -12.66 -5.39 14.28
C LEU A 24 -13.57 -4.15 14.26
N VAL A 25 -14.88 -4.33 14.07
CA VAL A 25 -15.85 -3.23 14.10
C VAL A 25 -15.83 -2.51 15.46
N ASN A 26 -15.70 -3.25 16.56
CA ASN A 26 -15.58 -2.66 17.90
C ASN A 26 -14.28 -1.88 18.06
N THR A 27 -13.15 -2.42 17.59
CA THR A 27 -11.85 -1.73 17.62
C THR A 27 -11.87 -0.43 16.80
N LEU A 28 -12.54 -0.43 15.64
CA LEU A 28 -12.69 0.78 14.82
C LEU A 28 -13.45 1.90 15.53
N LYS A 29 -14.46 1.56 16.34
CA LYS A 29 -15.23 2.54 17.13
C LYS A 29 -14.38 3.24 18.19
N LEU A 30 -13.34 2.58 18.70
CA LEU A 30 -12.45 3.17 19.70
C LEU A 30 -11.67 4.36 19.13
N VAL A 31 -11.27 4.33 17.85
CA VAL A 31 -10.49 5.41 17.23
C VAL A 31 -11.28 6.72 17.11
N GLN A 32 -12.61 6.67 17.06
CA GLN A 32 -13.44 7.87 17.00
C GLN A 32 -13.47 8.65 18.33
N GLN A 33 -12.94 8.08 19.42
CA GLN A 33 -13.10 8.60 20.78
C GLN A 33 -11.82 9.21 21.36
N TYR A 34 -10.66 9.02 20.72
CA TYR A 34 -9.38 9.52 21.23
C TYR A 34 -9.04 10.91 20.69
N THR A 35 -8.72 11.82 21.60
CA THR A 35 -8.16 13.15 21.29
C THR A 35 -6.64 13.19 21.43
N GLU A 36 -6.04 12.23 22.15
CA GLU A 36 -4.59 12.16 22.38
C GLU A 36 -3.85 11.38 21.29
N ILE A 37 -2.68 11.87 20.88
CA ILE A 37 -1.87 11.31 19.79
C ILE A 37 -1.39 9.88 20.10
N ASN A 38 -0.89 9.63 21.32
CA ASN A 38 -0.36 8.31 21.69
C ASN A 38 -1.47 7.25 21.78
N ALA A 39 -2.62 7.61 22.35
CA ALA A 39 -3.79 6.75 22.40
C ALA A 39 -4.29 6.43 20.99
N SER A 40 -4.31 7.42 20.09
CA SER A 40 -4.65 7.24 18.68
C SER A 40 -3.69 6.27 17.98
N LEU A 41 -2.38 6.39 18.20
CA LEU A 41 -1.39 5.47 17.61
C LEU A 41 -1.56 4.03 18.11
N SER A 42 -1.83 3.84 19.40
CA SER A 42 -2.11 2.51 19.96
C SER A 42 -3.36 1.90 19.33
N ALA A 43 -4.43 2.68 19.20
CA ALA A 43 -5.67 2.24 18.59
C ALA A 43 -5.49 1.89 17.10
N LEU A 44 -4.72 2.69 16.34
CA LEU A 44 -4.36 2.37 14.95
C LEU A 44 -3.59 1.05 14.83
N LYS A 45 -2.64 0.77 15.75
CA LYS A 45 -1.94 -0.52 15.80
C LYS A 45 -2.92 -1.66 16.03
N MET A 46 -3.85 -1.52 16.97
CA MET A 46 -4.87 -2.54 17.26
C MET A 46 -5.78 -2.81 16.05
N ILE A 47 -6.14 -1.78 15.27
CA ILE A 47 -6.89 -1.97 14.02
C ILE A 47 -6.10 -2.82 13.04
N VAL A 48 -4.82 -2.50 12.80
CA VAL A 48 -3.99 -3.26 11.85
C VAL A 48 -3.89 -4.73 12.26
N ILE A 49 -3.68 -5.00 13.55
CA ILE A 49 -3.65 -6.38 14.08
C ILE A 49 -5.01 -7.06 13.90
N SER A 50 -6.11 -6.36 14.18
CA SER A 50 -7.46 -6.91 13.98
C SER A 50 -7.73 -7.24 12.50
N CYS A 51 -7.31 -6.39 11.55
CA CYS A 51 -7.40 -6.68 10.12
C CYS A 51 -6.62 -7.95 9.73
N VAL A 52 -5.41 -8.11 10.27
CA VAL A 52 -4.58 -9.31 10.08
C VAL A 52 -5.27 -10.57 10.60
N GLU A 53 -5.85 -10.49 11.78
CA GLU A 53 -6.57 -11.61 12.39
C GLU A 53 -7.79 -12.01 11.58
N VAL A 54 -8.58 -11.05 11.09
CA VAL A 54 -9.73 -11.34 10.22
C VAL A 54 -9.26 -11.99 8.91
N ALA A 55 -8.17 -11.51 8.32
CA ALA A 55 -7.64 -12.03 7.06
C ALA A 55 -7.02 -13.44 7.20
N ARG A 56 -6.35 -13.73 8.33
CA ARG A 56 -5.74 -15.05 8.63
C ARG A 56 -6.77 -16.00 9.23
N LEU A 57 -7.58 -16.62 8.38
CA LEU A 57 -8.45 -17.72 8.76
C LEU A 57 -8.15 -18.94 7.88
N GLY A 58 -7.93 -20.12 8.47
CA GLY A 58 -7.60 -21.31 7.68
C GLY A 58 -6.34 -21.13 6.82
N SER A 59 -6.44 -21.41 5.52
CA SER A 59 -5.31 -21.44 4.58
C SER A 59 -5.09 -20.18 3.76
N THR A 60 -6.02 -19.21 3.79
CA THR A 60 -5.88 -17.97 3.01
C THR A 60 -5.65 -16.76 3.92
N THR A 61 -5.13 -15.69 3.32
CA THR A 61 -4.82 -14.43 4.01
C THR A 61 -5.64 -13.27 3.46
N SER A 62 -6.86 -13.55 2.97
CA SER A 62 -7.78 -12.57 2.40
C SER A 62 -9.20 -12.81 2.88
N VAL A 63 -9.80 -11.75 3.44
CA VAL A 63 -11.20 -11.72 3.85
C VAL A 63 -12.11 -11.87 2.63
N GLU A 64 -11.78 -11.24 1.51
CA GLU A 64 -12.52 -11.39 0.25
C GLU A 64 -12.61 -12.88 -0.17
N GLU A 65 -11.49 -13.60 -0.15
CA GLU A 65 -11.45 -15.02 -0.49
C GLU A 65 -12.26 -15.87 0.50
N HIS A 66 -12.19 -15.57 1.81
CA HIS A 66 -13.02 -16.24 2.81
C HIS A 66 -14.51 -16.07 2.52
N LEU A 67 -14.95 -14.82 2.29
CA LEU A 67 -16.35 -14.51 1.99
C LEU A 67 -16.82 -15.23 0.72
N LYS A 68 -16.02 -15.19 -0.36
CA LYS A 68 -16.31 -15.93 -1.60
C LYS A 68 -16.42 -17.43 -1.35
N SER A 69 -15.51 -18.00 -0.54
CA SER A 69 -15.51 -19.44 -0.21
C SER A 69 -16.76 -19.89 0.56
N PHE A 70 -17.38 -18.98 1.32
CA PHE A 70 -18.63 -19.19 2.04
C PHE A 70 -19.88 -18.87 1.22
N GLY A 71 -19.75 -18.55 -0.08
CA GLY A 71 -20.87 -18.25 -0.96
C GLY A 71 -21.48 -16.85 -0.75
N VAL A 72 -20.76 -15.93 -0.11
CA VAL A 72 -21.19 -14.54 0.00
C VAL A 72 -21.15 -13.89 -1.39
N GLN A 73 -22.19 -13.13 -1.72
CA GLN A 73 -22.30 -12.47 -3.03
C GLN A 73 -21.09 -11.55 -3.28
N THR A 74 -20.58 -11.57 -4.52
CA THR A 74 -19.37 -10.82 -4.93
C THR A 74 -19.42 -9.35 -4.57
N ARG A 75 -20.59 -8.70 -4.70
CA ARG A 75 -20.76 -7.28 -4.34
C ARG A 75 -20.41 -6.95 -2.88
N PHE A 76 -20.56 -7.90 -1.97
CA PHE A 76 -20.21 -7.74 -0.56
C PHE A 76 -18.78 -8.21 -0.29
N ALA A 77 -18.36 -9.32 -0.91
CA ALA A 77 -17.00 -9.82 -0.73
C ALA A 77 -15.94 -8.85 -1.27
N GLU A 78 -16.24 -8.16 -2.37
CA GLU A 78 -15.34 -7.20 -3.00
C GLU A 78 -15.67 -5.75 -2.64
N SER A 79 -16.38 -5.52 -1.54
CA SER A 79 -16.74 -4.17 -1.13
C SER A 79 -15.49 -3.33 -0.85
N PRO A 80 -15.55 -1.99 -0.99
CA PRO A 80 -14.45 -1.11 -0.65
C PRO A 80 -13.91 -1.30 0.77
N GLU A 81 -14.80 -1.60 1.72
CA GLU A 81 -14.46 -1.83 3.13
C GLU A 81 -13.63 -3.10 3.29
N ILE A 82 -14.04 -4.22 2.68
CA ILE A 82 -13.29 -5.48 2.72
C ILE A 82 -11.92 -5.29 2.05
N ARG A 83 -11.86 -4.60 0.91
CA ARG A 83 -10.60 -4.29 0.23
C ARG A 83 -9.65 -3.46 1.11
N GLN A 84 -10.17 -2.54 1.93
CA GLN A 84 -9.36 -1.79 2.88
C GLN A 84 -8.79 -2.67 4.00
N VAL A 85 -9.60 -3.57 4.56
CA VAL A 85 -9.15 -4.56 5.56
C VAL A 85 -8.04 -5.43 4.99
N ASP A 86 -8.27 -6.01 3.81
CA ASP A 86 -7.27 -6.84 3.13
C ASP A 86 -6.01 -6.06 2.77
N LYS A 87 -6.13 -4.79 2.42
CA LYS A 87 -4.97 -3.92 2.15
C LYS A 87 -4.11 -3.74 3.40
N LEU A 88 -4.70 -3.43 4.55
CA LEU A 88 -3.97 -3.29 5.81
C LEU A 88 -3.30 -4.60 6.24
N ALA A 89 -4.04 -5.72 6.14
CA ALA A 89 -3.49 -7.03 6.44
C ALA A 89 -2.30 -7.37 5.52
N ARG A 90 -2.43 -7.11 4.21
CA ARG A 90 -1.37 -7.36 3.23
C ARG A 90 -0.10 -6.56 3.53
N TYR A 91 -0.22 -5.27 3.88
CA TYR A 91 0.95 -4.50 4.28
C TYR A 91 1.64 -5.08 5.51
N PHE A 92 0.89 -5.50 6.52
CA PHE A 92 1.48 -6.16 7.67
C PHE A 92 2.23 -7.44 7.28
N PHE A 93 1.64 -8.27 6.40
CA PHE A 93 2.31 -9.48 5.91
C PHE A 93 3.59 -9.17 5.14
N THR A 94 3.57 -8.18 4.26
CA THR A 94 4.76 -7.71 3.54
C THR A 94 5.84 -7.24 4.51
N CYS A 95 5.50 -6.41 5.50
CA CYS A 95 6.46 -5.97 6.53
C CYS A 95 7.03 -7.14 7.32
N ASN A 96 6.20 -8.12 7.68
CA ASN A 96 6.65 -9.31 8.39
C ASN A 96 7.56 -10.20 7.53
N ASP A 97 7.29 -10.32 6.23
CA ASP A 97 8.15 -11.02 5.27
C ASP A 97 9.50 -10.32 5.11
N VAL A 98 9.51 -8.99 4.98
CA VAL A 98 10.73 -8.18 4.96
C VAL A 98 11.53 -8.38 6.24
N ALA A 99 10.89 -8.29 7.42
CA ALA A 99 11.55 -8.51 8.70
C ALA A 99 12.10 -9.95 8.85
N ARG A 100 11.39 -10.94 8.29
CA ARG A 100 11.87 -12.33 8.24
C ARG A 100 13.07 -12.48 7.32
N LEU A 101 13.07 -11.85 6.15
CA LEU A 101 14.20 -11.85 5.22
C LEU A 101 15.42 -11.16 5.82
N ALA A 102 15.23 -10.00 6.46
CA ALA A 102 16.30 -9.24 7.11
C ALA A 102 17.00 -10.01 8.24
N ARG A 103 16.29 -10.92 8.92
CA ARG A 103 16.87 -11.79 9.95
C ARG A 103 17.71 -12.95 9.41
N LYS A 104 17.62 -13.28 8.11
CA LYS A 104 18.43 -14.34 7.51
C LYS A 104 19.88 -13.86 7.35
N PRO A 105 20.90 -14.60 7.87
CA PRO A 105 22.29 -14.19 7.76
C PRO A 105 22.74 -13.86 6.33
N SER A 106 22.28 -14.63 5.34
CA SER A 106 22.61 -14.44 3.92
C SER A 106 22.07 -13.14 3.32
N HIS A 107 21.00 -12.57 3.87
CA HIS A 107 20.38 -11.33 3.36
C HIS A 107 20.64 -10.13 4.25
N ARG A 108 21.11 -10.32 5.49
CA ARG A 108 21.35 -9.25 6.46
C ARG A 108 22.14 -8.06 5.89
N PRO A 109 23.20 -8.24 5.07
CA PRO A 109 23.91 -7.10 4.48
C PRO A 109 23.04 -6.24 3.52
N MET A 110 22.01 -6.81 2.90
CA MET A 110 21.10 -6.05 2.02
C MET A 110 20.14 -5.14 2.81
N PHE A 111 19.97 -5.40 4.11
CA PHE A 111 19.09 -4.67 5.00
C PHE A 111 19.88 -3.78 5.99
N SER A 112 21.16 -3.53 5.72
CA SER A 112 22.02 -2.71 6.61
C SER A 112 21.80 -1.22 6.47
N ASN A 113 21.23 -0.77 5.35
CA ASN A 113 21.01 0.64 5.01
C ASN A 113 19.53 0.86 4.68
N ILE A 114 18.70 0.98 5.72
CA ILE A 114 17.26 1.22 5.58
C ILE A 114 16.93 2.52 6.29
N ASP A 115 16.44 3.47 5.52
CA ASP A 115 15.89 4.72 6.03
C ASP A 115 14.36 4.71 5.87
N VAL A 116 13.67 5.13 6.92
CA VAL A 116 12.22 5.33 6.90
C VAL A 116 11.98 6.82 7.02
N MET A 117 11.42 7.41 5.98
CA MET A 117 11.14 8.85 5.92
C MET A 117 9.71 9.12 5.48
N ALA A 118 9.15 10.20 6.00
CA ALA A 118 7.92 10.77 5.49
C ALA A 118 8.26 11.78 4.38
N LEU A 119 7.70 11.58 3.19
CA LEU A 119 7.74 12.57 2.13
C LEU A 119 6.42 13.34 2.14
N GLU A 120 6.51 14.65 2.34
CA GLU A 120 5.34 15.52 2.26
C GLU A 120 4.86 15.62 0.81
N ALA A 121 3.60 15.26 0.57
CA ALA A 121 3.03 15.31 -0.76
C ALA A 121 2.77 16.78 -1.15
N PRO A 122 3.19 17.23 -2.35
CA PRO A 122 2.81 18.54 -2.85
C PRO A 122 1.29 18.71 -2.87
N LEU A 123 0.82 19.87 -2.43
CA LEU A 123 -0.60 20.20 -2.53
C LEU A 123 -1.03 20.16 -3.99
N GLY A 124 -2.26 19.70 -4.23
CA GLY A 124 -2.84 19.77 -5.57
C GLY A 124 -2.95 21.23 -6.02
N PHE A 125 -2.61 21.50 -7.28
CA PHE A 125 -2.71 22.83 -7.87
C PHE A 125 -3.34 22.78 -9.26
N ARG A 126 -3.78 23.94 -9.76
CA ARG A 126 -4.37 24.06 -11.09
C ARG A 126 -3.29 24.44 -12.09
N ARG A 127 -3.16 23.67 -13.16
CA ARG A 127 -2.32 24.02 -14.31
C ARG A 127 -3.07 24.96 -15.26
N PRO A 128 -2.40 25.91 -15.93
CA PRO A 128 -3.03 26.75 -16.94
C PRO A 128 -3.77 25.89 -17.98
N GLY A 129 -5.02 26.26 -18.29
CA GLY A 129 -5.87 25.52 -19.24
C GLY A 129 -6.61 24.31 -18.66
N ILE A 130 -6.42 23.95 -17.38
CA ILE A 130 -7.13 22.85 -16.74
C ILE A 130 -8.06 23.37 -15.63
N ALA A 131 -9.35 23.02 -15.72
CA ALA A 131 -10.34 23.43 -14.72
C ALA A 131 -10.19 22.69 -13.37
N GLN A 132 -9.60 21.50 -13.39
CA GLN A 132 -9.47 20.60 -12.25
C GLN A 132 -8.09 20.70 -11.59
N TYR A 133 -8.05 20.38 -10.30
CA TYR A 133 -6.78 20.19 -9.59
C TYR A 133 -6.01 18.99 -10.13
N CYS A 134 -4.71 19.20 -10.34
CA CYS A 134 -3.74 18.18 -10.69
C CYS A 134 -2.91 17.80 -9.46
N PHE A 135 -2.43 16.57 -9.43
CA PHE A 135 -1.71 15.99 -8.30
C PHE A 135 -0.42 15.33 -8.77
N VAL A 136 0.64 15.53 -8.00
CA VAL A 136 1.92 14.85 -8.23
C VAL A 136 1.80 13.43 -7.70
N HIS A 137 2.00 12.45 -8.58
CA HIS A 137 1.94 11.04 -8.20
C HIS A 137 3.15 10.62 -7.35
N ALA A 138 2.99 9.58 -6.53
CA ALA A 138 4.01 9.15 -5.55
C ALA A 138 5.34 8.71 -6.19
N GLU A 139 5.33 8.13 -7.39
CA GLU A 139 6.57 7.81 -8.12
C GLU A 139 7.36 9.08 -8.45
N ILE A 140 6.67 10.13 -8.88
CA ILE A 140 7.29 11.42 -9.22
C ILE A 140 7.81 12.11 -7.97
N GLN A 141 7.05 12.08 -6.86
CA GLN A 141 7.51 12.61 -5.58
C GLN A 141 8.83 11.96 -5.12
N GLN A 142 8.95 10.63 -5.26
CA GLN A 142 10.19 9.91 -4.93
C GLN A 142 11.36 10.34 -5.82
N ILE A 143 11.16 10.42 -7.15
CA ILE A 143 12.23 10.80 -8.08
C ILE A 143 12.73 12.21 -7.79
N PHE A 144 11.80 13.18 -7.65
CA PHE A 144 12.17 14.57 -7.38
C PHE A 144 12.90 14.71 -6.03
N HIS A 145 12.50 13.95 -5.02
CA HIS A 145 13.21 13.91 -3.75
C HIS A 145 14.65 13.39 -3.92
N LEU A 146 14.83 12.27 -4.62
CA LEU A 146 16.15 11.67 -4.85
C LEU A 146 17.07 12.54 -5.73
N GLU A 147 16.50 13.35 -6.63
CA GLU A 147 17.24 14.33 -7.43
C GLU A 147 17.67 15.55 -6.61
N GLN A 148 16.83 15.99 -5.67
CA GLN A 148 17.16 17.08 -4.76
C GLN A 148 18.17 16.64 -3.69
N GLN A 149 18.06 15.39 -3.23
CA GLN A 149 18.85 14.81 -2.16
C GLN A 149 19.42 13.44 -2.60
N PRO A 150 20.55 13.43 -3.33
CA PRO A 150 21.14 12.18 -3.79
C PRO A 150 21.57 11.28 -2.64
N HIS A 151 21.21 10.00 -2.72
CA HIS A 151 21.62 8.98 -1.75
C HIS A 151 22.77 8.12 -2.29
N THR A 152 23.60 7.58 -1.38
CA THR A 152 24.68 6.65 -1.71
C THR A 152 24.53 5.36 -0.87
N PRO A 153 24.36 4.18 -1.50
CA PRO A 153 24.21 3.97 -2.93
C PRO A 153 22.87 4.52 -3.46
N ALA A 154 22.86 4.96 -4.72
CA ALA A 154 21.63 5.45 -5.34
C ALA A 154 20.62 4.30 -5.52
N PRO A 155 19.32 4.52 -5.23
CA PRO A 155 18.28 3.55 -5.53
C PRO A 155 18.25 3.23 -7.03
N ARG A 156 18.05 1.95 -7.37
CA ARG A 156 17.95 1.48 -8.76
C ARG A 156 16.51 1.20 -9.20
N ALA A 157 15.60 1.11 -8.24
CA ALA A 157 14.20 0.83 -8.46
C ALA A 157 13.36 1.70 -7.54
N ILE A 158 12.18 2.09 -8.01
CA ILE A 158 11.17 2.78 -7.22
C ILE A 158 9.88 1.97 -7.23
N GLY A 159 9.10 2.10 -6.16
CA GLY A 159 7.88 1.33 -5.98
C GLY A 159 6.81 2.13 -5.23
N CYS A 160 5.56 1.86 -5.56
CA CYS A 160 4.40 2.40 -4.89
C CYS A 160 3.40 1.29 -4.56
N SER A 161 2.46 1.58 -3.66
CA SER A 161 1.38 0.64 -3.31
C SER A 161 0.38 0.35 -4.44
N LYS A 162 0.40 1.18 -5.48
CA LYS A 162 -0.28 0.97 -6.75
C LYS A 162 0.79 0.87 -7.83
N SER A 163 0.50 0.08 -8.86
CA SER A 163 1.36 0.01 -10.04
C SER A 163 1.46 1.37 -10.71
N ALA A 164 2.58 1.61 -11.41
CA ALA A 164 2.81 2.87 -12.07
C ALA A 164 1.70 3.14 -13.11
N CYS A 165 1.29 4.40 -13.22
CA CYS A 165 0.43 4.83 -14.32
C CYS A 165 1.23 4.99 -15.61
N TYR A 166 0.55 5.17 -16.75
CA TYR A 166 1.22 5.35 -18.03
C TYR A 166 2.25 6.48 -18.01
N LEU A 167 1.88 7.64 -17.45
CA LEU A 167 2.76 8.82 -17.40
C LEU A 167 3.92 8.64 -16.41
N CYS A 168 3.70 8.03 -15.23
CA CYS A 168 4.78 7.72 -14.30
C CYS A 168 5.79 6.74 -14.92
N ASP A 169 5.30 5.69 -15.57
CA ASP A 169 6.15 4.68 -16.23
C ASP A 169 6.92 5.28 -17.41
N LEU A 170 6.27 6.09 -18.25
CA LEU A 170 6.93 6.81 -19.33
C LEU A 170 8.02 7.73 -18.79
N PHE A 171 7.73 8.52 -17.76
CA PHE A 171 8.68 9.43 -17.14
C PHE A 171 9.90 8.69 -16.58
N VAL A 172 9.68 7.59 -15.84
CA VAL A 172 10.76 6.75 -15.30
C VAL A 172 11.65 6.19 -16.41
N ARG A 173 11.04 5.71 -17.50
CA ARG A 173 11.78 5.18 -18.65
C ARG A 173 12.60 6.24 -19.37
N THR A 174 12.06 7.44 -19.55
CA THR A 174 12.79 8.57 -20.15
C THR A 174 13.93 9.02 -19.24
N HIS A 175 13.70 9.09 -17.93
CA HIS A 175 14.72 9.46 -16.94
C HIS A 175 15.90 8.46 -16.90
N GLY A 176 15.64 7.17 -17.11
CA GLY A 176 16.68 6.15 -17.33
C GLY A 176 17.41 5.63 -16.09
N THR A 177 17.32 6.32 -14.94
CA THR A 177 18.02 5.90 -13.69
C THR A 177 17.32 4.78 -12.94
N TYR A 178 15.98 4.73 -12.98
CA TYR A 178 15.17 3.85 -12.13
C TYR A 178 14.36 2.86 -12.97
N VAL A 179 14.00 1.74 -12.35
CA VAL A 179 12.98 0.83 -12.87
C VAL A 179 11.76 0.79 -11.96
N VAL A 180 10.58 0.59 -12.56
CA VAL A 180 9.36 0.20 -11.85
C VAL A 180 9.10 -1.30 -12.06
N SER A 181 8.54 -1.96 -11.06
CA SER A 181 8.25 -3.40 -11.14
C SER A 181 7.08 -3.72 -12.08
N HIS A 182 6.10 -2.81 -12.19
CA HIS A 182 4.94 -2.99 -13.04
C HIS A 182 4.24 -1.64 -13.33
N SER A 183 3.69 -1.52 -14.54
CA SER A 183 2.82 -0.42 -14.95
C SER A 183 1.46 -0.97 -15.37
N HIS A 184 0.38 -0.35 -14.87
CA HIS A 184 -0.99 -0.71 -15.27
C HIS A 184 -1.44 0.04 -16.53
N GLY A 185 -0.62 0.94 -17.10
CA GLY A 185 -0.86 1.59 -18.39
C GLY A 185 -2.06 2.57 -18.46
N ARG A 186 -2.67 2.96 -17.34
CA ARG A 186 -3.81 3.89 -17.34
C ARG A 186 -3.31 5.32 -17.34
N LEU A 187 -3.90 6.14 -18.19
CA LEU A 187 -3.68 7.58 -18.24
C LEU A 187 -4.58 8.29 -17.23
N TYR A 188 -4.03 9.25 -16.47
CA TYR A 188 -4.78 10.08 -15.54
C TYR A 188 -4.68 11.55 -15.95
N GLU A 189 -5.82 12.16 -16.25
CA GLU A 189 -5.93 13.56 -16.67
C GLU A 189 -5.48 14.57 -15.59
N LYS A 190 -5.44 14.15 -14.32
CA LYS A 190 -5.04 14.96 -13.17
C LYS A 190 -3.57 14.78 -12.79
N TRP A 191 -2.78 14.11 -13.62
CA TRP A 191 -1.36 13.90 -13.35
C TRP A 191 -0.58 15.18 -13.64
N THR A 192 0.44 15.48 -12.83
CA THR A 192 1.36 16.60 -13.07
C THR A 192 2.73 16.34 -12.43
N LEU A 193 3.74 17.09 -12.89
CA LEU A 193 5.03 17.27 -12.21
C LEU A 193 4.93 18.37 -11.15
N PRO A 194 5.78 18.36 -10.10
CA PRO A 194 5.89 19.47 -9.15
C PRO A 194 6.60 20.66 -9.79
N ASP A 195 6.28 21.88 -9.34
CA ASP A 195 7.09 23.06 -9.64
C ASP A 195 8.24 23.13 -8.65
N VAL A 196 9.47 23.24 -9.15
CA VAL A 196 10.69 23.26 -8.32
C VAL A 196 11.62 24.38 -8.75
N ASP A 197 12.29 24.99 -7.79
CA ASP A 197 13.24 26.09 -7.96
C ASP A 197 14.70 25.66 -7.75
N TRP A 198 14.93 24.43 -7.30
CA TRP A 198 16.24 23.87 -6.99
C TRP A 198 16.91 23.13 -8.15
N MET A 199 16.16 22.85 -9.23
CA MET A 199 16.66 22.04 -10.33
C MET A 199 17.53 22.88 -11.28
N ASN A 200 18.75 22.43 -11.57
CA ASN A 200 19.62 23.08 -12.55
C ASN A 200 19.32 22.63 -13.99
N ALA A 201 19.87 23.33 -14.99
CA ALA A 201 19.65 23.02 -16.41
C ALA A 201 20.03 21.58 -16.77
N THR A 202 21.15 21.07 -16.26
CA THR A 202 21.59 19.69 -16.52
C THR A 202 20.62 18.64 -15.97
N GLN A 203 20.00 18.90 -14.81
CA GLN A 203 18.95 18.03 -14.27
C GLN A 203 17.66 18.16 -15.09
N ALA A 204 17.29 19.38 -15.47
CA ALA A 204 16.12 19.64 -16.31
C ALA A 204 16.21 18.94 -17.68
N ASP A 205 17.40 18.93 -18.31
CA ASP A 205 17.65 18.30 -19.60
C ASP A 205 17.52 16.75 -19.58
N ARG A 206 17.43 16.13 -18.40
CA ARG A 206 17.16 14.69 -18.26
C ARG A 206 15.66 14.35 -18.33
N PHE A 207 14.79 15.35 -18.36
CA PHE A 207 13.33 15.22 -18.33
C PHE A 207 12.68 15.67 -19.65
#